data_AF-A0A107USL1-F1
#
_entry.id   AF-A0A107USL1-F1
#
_cell.length_a   1.000
_cell.length_b   1.000
_cell.length_c   1.000
_cell.angle_alpha   90.00
_cell.angle_beta   90.00
_cell.angle_gamma   90.00
#
_symmetry.space_group_name_H-M   'P 1'
#
loop_
_entity.id
_entity.type
_entity.pdbx_description
1 polymer ?
#
loop_
_entity_poly.entity_id
_entity_poly.type
_entity_poly.pdbx_seq_one_letter_code
_entity_poly.pdbx_strand_id
1 'polypeptide(L)'
;MSSESLQELLARRAELDARITTQRTARRKDVVEQIVKLMRDYEIDWRMIEARLLNVGSAWTQRRRHAEPRYWDPDTGATWTGRGRRPHWLKGRNPEDFRIRSPGEAAGESTPTDA
;
A
#
# COMPACT_ATOMS: atom_id res chain seq x y z
N MET A 1 -9.81 17.14 58.85
CA MET A 1 -8.99 17.05 57.62
C MET A 1 -7.87 16.09 57.93
N SER A 2 -8.02 14.81 57.56
CA SER A 2 -6.95 13.83 57.77
C SER A 2 -5.79 14.20 56.84
N SER A 3 -4.62 14.51 57.41
CA SER A 3 -3.40 14.70 56.64
C SER A 3 -2.88 13.34 56.19
N GLU A 4 -3.01 13.02 54.91
CA GLU A 4 -2.40 11.82 54.33
C GLU A 4 -0.87 11.90 54.49
N SER A 5 -0.26 10.79 54.88
CA SER A 5 1.19 10.68 54.96
C SER A 5 1.82 10.69 53.56
N LEU A 6 3.10 11.07 53.46
CA LEU A 6 3.84 11.02 52.19
C LEU A 6 3.78 9.62 51.54
N GLN A 7 3.82 8.57 52.34
CA GLN A 7 3.74 7.18 51.84
C GLN A 7 2.36 6.86 51.25
N GLU A 8 1.28 7.30 51.91
CA GLU A 8 -0.09 7.13 51.40
C GLU A 8 -0.29 7.87 50.08
N LEU A 9 0.21 9.11 49.98
CA LEU A 9 0.16 9.90 48.74
C LEU A 9 0.91 9.20 47.59
N LEU A 10 2.08 8.61 47.85
CA LEU A 10 2.84 7.87 46.85
C LEU A 10 2.13 6.57 46.42
N ALA A 11 1.57 5.82 47.37
CA ALA A 11 0.81 4.61 47.08
C ALA A 11 -0.42 4.92 46.21
N ARG A 12 -1.15 5.98 46.57
CA ARG A 12 -2.32 6.45 45.81
C ARG A 12 -1.96 6.90 44.40
N ARG A 13 -0.82 7.57 44.22
CA ARG A 13 -0.31 7.90 42.89
C ARG A 13 -0.02 6.65 42.06
N ALA A 14 0.69 5.68 42.63
CA ALA A 14 1.03 4.44 41.91
C ALA A 14 -0.23 3.67 41.48
N GLU A 15 -1.24 3.61 42.34
CA GLU A 15 -2.53 3.01 42.00
C GLU A 15 -3.23 3.76 40.85
N LEU A 16 -3.27 5.09 40.91
CA LEU A 16 -3.84 5.91 39.83
C LEU A 16 -3.09 5.72 38.51
N ASP A 17 -1.76 5.69 38.54
CA ASP A 17 -0.93 5.46 37.36
C ASP A 17 -1.19 4.06 36.76
N ALA A 18 -1.34 3.02 37.59
CA ALA A 18 -1.70 1.68 37.15
C ALA A 18 -3.10 1.63 36.50
N ARG A 19 -4.08 2.34 37.08
CA ARG A 19 -5.42 2.46 36.49
C ARG A 19 -5.39 3.20 35.15
N ILE A 20 -4.63 4.29 35.06
CA ILE A 20 -4.48 5.08 33.82
C ILE A 20 -3.85 4.23 32.72
N THR A 21 -2.78 3.49 33.00
CA THR A 21 -2.13 2.63 32.00
C THR A 21 -3.06 1.50 31.55
N THR A 22 -3.80 0.88 32.47
CA THR A 22 -4.81 -0.13 32.16
C THR A 22 -5.91 0.42 31.25
N GLN A 23 -6.48 1.59 31.58
CA GLN A 23 -7.52 2.20 30.74
C GLN A 23 -6.98 2.63 29.37
N ARG A 24 -5.76 3.19 29.32
CA ARG A 24 -5.13 3.58 28.04
C ARG A 24 -4.85 2.39 27.15
N THR A 25 -4.41 1.25 27.70
CA THR A 25 -4.14 0.04 26.92
C THR A 25 -5.44 -0.58 26.39
N ALA A 26 -6.48 -0.68 27.23
CA ALA A 26 -7.81 -1.11 26.79
C ALA A 26 -8.36 -0.21 25.67
N ARG A 27 -8.38 1.11 25.88
CA ARG A 27 -8.87 2.06 24.88
C ARG A 27 -8.05 2.06 23.60
N ARG A 28 -6.73 1.86 23.70
CA ARG A 28 -5.84 1.76 22.52
C ARG A 28 -6.23 0.57 21.66
N LYS A 29 -6.56 -0.58 22.26
CA LYS A 29 -7.01 -1.77 21.52
C LYS A 29 -8.30 -1.46 20.75
N ASP A 30 -9.30 -0.88 21.42
CA ASP A 30 -10.57 -0.51 20.77
C ASP A 30 -10.38 0.44 19.58
N VAL A 31 -9.48 1.42 19.74
CA VAL A 31 -9.16 2.38 18.67
C VAL A 31 -8.47 1.70 17.49
N VAL A 32 -7.54 0.77 17.75
CA VAL A 32 -6.88 0.01 16.68
C VAL A 32 -7.90 -0.81 15.89
N GLU A 33 -8.84 -1.46 16.57
CA GLU A 33 -9.93 -2.22 15.91
C GLU A 33 -10.80 -1.29 15.03
N GLN A 34 -11.13 -0.09 15.52
CA GLN A 34 -11.87 0.91 14.74
C GLN A 34 -11.10 1.38 13.50
N ILE A 35 -9.79 1.64 13.63
CA ILE A 35 -8.94 2.03 12.50
C ILE A 35 -8.90 0.92 11.45
N VAL A 36 -8.69 -0.34 11.87
CA VAL A 36 -8.66 -1.47 10.94
C VAL A 36 -10.00 -1.65 10.23
N LYS A 37 -11.12 -1.47 10.94
CA LYS A 37 -12.45 -1.50 10.34
C LYS A 37 -12.59 -0.42 9.27
N LEU A 38 -12.26 0.83 9.60
CA LEU A 38 -12.32 1.95 8.65
C LEU A 38 -11.39 1.72 7.45
N MET A 39 -10.20 1.16 7.66
CA MET A 39 -9.30 0.82 6.56
C MET A 39 -9.92 -0.20 5.61
N ARG A 40 -10.65 -1.19 6.12
CA ARG A 40 -11.33 -2.19 5.28
C ARG A 40 -12.55 -1.60 4.57
N ASP A 41 -13.40 -0.87 5.29
CA ASP A 41 -14.65 -0.29 4.77
C ASP A 41 -14.38 0.69 3.61
N TYR A 42 -13.25 1.40 3.66
CA TYR A 42 -12.85 2.38 2.65
C TYR A 42 -11.68 1.92 1.76
N GLU A 43 -11.32 0.63 1.80
CA GLU A 43 -10.22 0.04 1.02
C GLU A 43 -8.90 0.84 1.11
N ILE A 44 -8.59 1.36 2.30
CA ILE A 44 -7.40 2.17 2.56
C ILE A 44 -6.21 1.23 2.80
N ASP A 45 -5.25 1.28 1.87
CA ASP A 45 -3.97 0.62 2.03
C ASP A 45 -3.12 1.31 3.11
N TRP A 46 -2.45 0.53 3.97
CA TRP A 46 -1.55 1.04 5.02
C TRP A 46 -0.55 2.08 4.51
N ARG A 47 -0.05 1.93 3.28
CA ARG A 47 0.94 2.83 2.68
C ARG A 47 0.39 4.23 2.43
N MET A 48 -0.94 4.37 2.30
CA MET A 48 -1.59 5.68 2.23
C MET A 48 -1.53 6.40 3.59
N ILE A 49 -1.75 5.66 4.68
CA ILE A 49 -1.63 6.18 6.06
C ILE A 49 -0.16 6.48 6.37
N GLU A 50 0.77 5.58 6.03
CA GLU A 50 2.21 5.77 6.22
C GLU A 50 2.72 7.03 5.49
N ALA A 51 2.36 7.22 4.23
CA ALA A 51 2.71 8.43 3.48
C ALA A 51 2.17 9.70 4.15
N ARG A 52 0.93 9.64 4.67
CA ARG A 52 0.31 10.76 5.39
C ARG A 52 0.99 11.06 6.73
N LEU A 53 1.44 10.04 7.46
CA LEU A 53 2.15 10.15 8.74
C LEU A 53 3.57 10.69 8.58
N LEU A 54 4.30 10.21 7.58
CA LEU A 54 5.68 10.65 7.28
C LEU A 54 5.73 11.98 6.55
N ASN A 55 4.58 12.57 6.21
CA ASN A 55 4.43 13.76 5.38
C ASN A 55 5.18 13.65 4.04
N VAL A 56 5.33 12.43 3.55
CA VAL A 56 5.93 12.13 2.25
C VAL A 56 4.78 12.14 1.25
N GLY A 57 4.83 13.07 0.29
CA GLY A 57 3.72 13.28 -0.65
C GLY A 57 3.26 12.00 -1.35
N SER A 58 1.99 12.00 -1.80
CA SER A 58 1.26 10.92 -2.51
C SER A 58 2.04 10.21 -3.62
N ALA A 59 3.11 10.84 -4.13
CA ALA A 59 4.06 10.27 -5.08
C ALA A 59 4.68 8.93 -4.64
N TRP A 60 4.88 8.67 -3.34
CA TRP A 60 5.38 7.37 -2.86
C TRP A 60 4.34 6.24 -2.93
N THR A 61 3.07 6.57 -2.72
CA THR A 61 1.93 5.63 -2.81
C THR A 61 1.57 5.34 -4.27
N GLN A 62 1.63 6.36 -5.15
CA GLN A 62 1.42 6.23 -6.60
C GLN A 62 2.55 5.47 -7.32
N ARG A 63 3.81 5.59 -6.86
CA ARG A 63 4.99 4.97 -7.49
C ARG A 63 5.00 3.43 -7.50
N ARG A 64 4.12 2.76 -6.76
CA ARG A 64 4.03 1.28 -6.77
C ARG A 64 2.62 0.72 -6.98
N ARG A 65 1.73 1.42 -7.68
CA ARG A 65 0.87 0.65 -8.60
C ARG A 65 1.84 0.08 -9.62
N HIS A 66 2.30 -1.16 -9.40
CA HIS A 66 3.16 -1.86 -10.35
C HIS A 66 2.50 -1.67 -11.72
N ALA A 67 3.19 -0.98 -12.62
CA ALA A 67 2.67 -0.83 -13.97
C ALA A 67 2.41 -2.24 -14.48
N GLU A 68 1.19 -2.50 -14.95
CA GLU A 68 0.85 -3.82 -15.47
C GLU A 68 1.87 -4.19 -16.55
N PRO A 69 2.39 -5.43 -16.52
CA PRO A 69 3.31 -5.83 -17.56
C PRO A 69 2.60 -5.79 -18.91
N ARG A 70 3.17 -5.04 -19.87
CA ARG A 70 2.60 -4.85 -21.20
C ARG A 70 3.19 -5.84 -22.20
N TYR A 71 4.38 -6.37 -21.92
CA TYR A 71 5.12 -7.27 -22.79
C TYR A 71 5.60 -8.50 -22.00
N TRP A 72 5.65 -9.65 -22.67
CA TRP A 72 6.04 -10.95 -22.12
C TRP A 72 6.92 -11.72 -23.09
N ASP A 73 8.00 -12.31 -22.57
CA ASP A 73 8.92 -13.16 -23.32
C ASP A 73 8.46 -14.64 -23.29
N PRO A 74 8.11 -15.25 -24.43
CA PRO A 74 7.70 -16.65 -24.49
C PRO A 74 8.81 -17.64 -24.14
N ASP A 75 10.08 -17.26 -24.32
CA ASP A 75 11.20 -18.15 -24.14
C ASP A 75 11.62 -18.23 -22.66
N THR A 76 11.54 -17.12 -21.94
CA THR A 76 12.05 -17.01 -20.55
C THR A 76 10.96 -16.70 -19.52
N GLY A 77 9.76 -16.34 -19.94
CA GLY A 77 8.67 -15.90 -19.07
C GLY A 77 8.87 -14.49 -18.47
N ALA A 78 9.92 -13.77 -18.86
CA ALA A 78 10.20 -12.44 -18.35
C ALA A 78 9.17 -11.41 -18.84
N THR A 79 8.76 -10.49 -17.98
CA THR A 79 7.78 -9.45 -18.32
C THR A 79 8.38 -8.04 -18.29
N TRP A 80 7.86 -7.14 -19.13
CA TRP A 80 8.25 -5.74 -19.15
C TRP A 80 7.05 -4.82 -19.26
N THR A 81 7.06 -3.73 -18.49
CA THR A 81 5.93 -2.77 -18.40
C THR A 81 5.93 -1.75 -19.54
N GLY A 82 6.93 -1.80 -20.44
CA GLY A 82 7.14 -0.77 -21.47
C GLY A 82 7.75 0.52 -20.93
N ARG A 83 8.02 0.61 -19.62
CA ARG A 83 8.68 1.75 -18.98
C ARG A 83 10.07 1.34 -18.48
N GLY A 84 11.04 2.24 -18.57
CA GLY A 84 12.41 2.02 -18.10
C GLY A 84 13.31 1.33 -19.13
N ARG A 85 14.46 0.80 -18.66
CA ARG A 85 15.47 0.18 -19.53
C ARG A 85 14.88 -1.04 -20.24
N ARG A 86 15.02 -1.06 -21.56
CA ARG A 86 14.60 -2.18 -22.40
C ARG A 86 15.34 -3.47 -22.01
N PRO A 87 14.63 -4.58 -21.75
CA PRO A 87 15.23 -5.88 -21.45
C PRO A 87 16.12 -6.41 -22.57
N HIS A 88 17.04 -7.31 -22.20
CA HIS A 88 17.97 -7.91 -23.16
C HIS A 88 17.26 -8.76 -24.23
N TRP A 89 16.22 -9.49 -23.85
CA TRP A 89 15.43 -10.33 -24.76
C TRP A 89 14.69 -9.53 -25.85
N LEU A 90 14.47 -8.23 -25.63
CA LEU A 90 13.92 -7.33 -26.65
C LEU A 90 15.00 -6.67 -27.53
N LYS A 91 16.30 -6.89 -27.32
CA LYS A 91 17.34 -6.19 -28.08
C LYS A 91 17.29 -6.59 -29.57
N GLY A 92 17.05 -5.63 -30.46
CA GLY A 92 16.99 -5.86 -31.91
C GLY A 92 15.70 -6.52 -32.44
N ARG A 93 14.70 -6.76 -31.57
CA ARG A 93 13.38 -7.29 -31.94
C ARG A 93 12.31 -6.19 -31.93
N ASN A 94 11.11 -6.41 -32.45
CA ASN A 94 10.00 -5.46 -32.28
C ASN A 94 9.25 -5.76 -30.95
N PRO A 95 9.09 -4.81 -30.01
CA PRO A 95 8.37 -5.05 -28.76
C PRO A 95 6.91 -5.47 -28.95
N GLU A 96 6.24 -4.98 -29.99
CA GLU A 96 4.82 -5.26 -30.20
C GLU A 96 4.53 -6.75 -30.44
N ASP A 97 5.51 -7.50 -30.97
CA ASP A 97 5.41 -8.96 -31.17
C ASP A 97 5.27 -9.71 -29.84
N PHE A 98 5.70 -9.10 -28.73
CA PHE A 98 5.72 -9.67 -27.39
C PHE A 98 4.64 -9.07 -26.48
N ARG A 99 3.68 -8.34 -27.05
CA ARG A 99 2.67 -7.63 -26.27
C ARG A 99 1.62 -8.59 -25.71
N ILE A 100 1.36 -8.47 -24.41
CA ILE A 100 0.27 -9.20 -23.75
C ILE A 100 -1.03 -8.57 -24.23
N ARG A 101 -1.85 -9.35 -24.97
CA ARG A 101 -3.18 -8.91 -25.39
C ARG A 101 -4.11 -8.93 -24.18
N SER A 102 -4.61 -7.77 -23.78
CA SER A 102 -5.74 -7.73 -22.83
C SER A 102 -6.99 -8.27 -23.53
N PRO A 103 -7.87 -9.01 -22.83
CA PRO A 103 -9.07 -9.65 -23.40
C PRO A 103 -10.19 -8.68 -23.87
N GLY A 104 -9.83 -7.47 -24.34
CA GLY A 104 -10.73 -6.50 -24.98
C GLY A 104 -10.16 -5.85 -26.26
N GLU A 105 -8.97 -6.26 -26.71
CA GLU A 105 -8.27 -5.65 -27.88
C GLU A 105 -8.23 -6.61 -29.09
N ALA A 106 -9.30 -7.39 -29.29
CA ALA A 106 -9.46 -8.34 -30.38
C ALA A 106 -10.69 -8.01 -31.25
N ALA A 107 -10.76 -6.80 -31.79
CA ALA A 107 -11.68 -6.43 -32.86
C ALA A 107 -11.21 -5.14 -33.54
N GLY A 108 -10.12 -5.23 -34.31
CA GLY A 108 -9.59 -4.09 -35.04
C GLY A 108 -8.43 -4.47 -35.94
N GLU A 109 -8.59 -5.54 -36.72
CA GLU A 109 -7.61 -5.95 -37.71
C GLU A 109 -8.23 -5.77 -39.11
N SER A 110 -7.57 -4.91 -39.89
CA SER A 110 -7.40 -4.94 -41.35
C SER A 110 -8.59 -4.64 -42.28
N THR A 111 -8.45 -3.57 -43.07
CA THR A 111 -8.18 -3.75 -44.51
C THR A 111 -7.22 -2.68 -45.02
N PRO A 112 -6.14 -3.05 -45.75
CA PRO A 112 -5.36 -2.13 -46.57
C PRO A 112 -6.18 -1.80 -47.85
N THR A 113 -6.38 -0.52 -48.14
CA THR A 113 -6.93 -0.06 -49.42
C THR A 113 -5.76 0.35 -50.30
N ASP A 114 -5.41 -0.52 -51.25
CA ASP A 114 -4.59 -0.21 -52.42
C ASP A 114 -5.56 -0.03 -53.60
N ALA A 115 -5.57 1.15 -54.21
CA ALA A 115 -6.18 1.48 -55.50
C ALA A 115 -5.59 2.78 -56.05
#